data_AF-A0A6B0SRI2-F1
#
_entry.id   AF-A0A6B0SRI2-F1
#
_cell.length_a   1.000
_cell.length_b   1.000
_cell.length_c   1.000
_cell.angle_alpha   90.00
_cell.angle_beta   90.00
_cell.angle_gamma   90.00
#
_symmetry.space_group_name_H-M   'P 1'
#
loop_
_entity.id
_entity.type
_entity.pdbx_description
1 polymer ?
#
loop_
_entity_poly.entity_id
_entity_poly.type
_entity_poly.pdbx_seq_one_letter_code
_entity_poly.pdbx_strand_id
1 'polypeptide(L)'
;MGTDADDPTDEEVVEAASEAAEGMVFSRLATGDVDDLDITVTFEDGTLDVDVYVHAPDADEDVEQVAEDAALAARAAVDDLFAAED
;
A
#
# COMPACT_ATOMS: atom_id res chain seq x y z
N MET A 1 -30.59 -7.84 -6.13
CA MET A 1 -29.24 -8.11 -5.60
C MET A 1 -28.34 -8.02 -6.80
N GLY A 2 -27.83 -6.82 -7.08
CA GLY A 2 -26.82 -6.64 -8.12
C GLY A 2 -25.57 -7.36 -7.65
N THR A 3 -25.02 -8.21 -8.51
CA THR A 3 -23.65 -8.67 -8.41
C THR A 3 -22.88 -7.68 -9.26
N ASP A 4 -22.29 -6.65 -8.64
CA ASP A 4 -21.26 -5.83 -9.30
C ASP A 4 -20.13 -6.80 -9.66
N ALA A 5 -19.99 -7.05 -10.96
CA ALA A 5 -19.03 -7.99 -11.53
C ALA A 5 -17.97 -7.24 -12.36
N ASP A 6 -17.88 -5.92 -12.16
CA ASP A 6 -17.00 -4.95 -12.84
C ASP A 6 -16.19 -4.09 -11.84
N ASP A 7 -16.36 -4.28 -10.52
CA ASP A 7 -15.50 -3.65 -9.52
C ASP A 7 -14.44 -4.65 -9.04
N PRO A 8 -13.19 -4.21 -8.79
CA PRO A 8 -12.13 -5.08 -8.32
C PRO A 8 -12.52 -5.69 -6.98
N THR A 9 -12.18 -6.97 -6.80
CA THR A 9 -12.52 -7.68 -5.57
C THR A 9 -11.72 -7.15 -4.38
N ASP A 10 -12.24 -7.35 -3.16
CA ASP A 10 -11.55 -6.97 -1.93
C ASP A 10 -10.10 -7.52 -1.88
N GLU A 11 -9.90 -8.73 -2.39
CA GLU A 11 -8.58 -9.37 -2.47
C GLU A 11 -7.65 -8.65 -3.46
N GLU A 12 -8.14 -8.28 -4.64
CA GLU A 12 -7.38 -7.52 -5.64
C GLU A 12 -7.03 -6.11 -5.15
N VAL A 13 -7.96 -5.45 -4.45
CA VAL A 13 -7.74 -4.14 -3.84
C VAL A 13 -6.64 -4.22 -2.79
N VAL A 14 -6.70 -5.22 -1.91
CA VAL A 14 -5.69 -5.43 -0.85
C VAL A 14 -4.33 -5.78 -1.46
N GLU A 15 -4.29 -6.65 -2.48
CA GLU A 15 -3.07 -7.03 -3.17
C GLU A 15 -2.40 -5.82 -3.84
N ALA A 16 -3.16 -5.07 -4.64
CA ALA A 16 -2.64 -3.89 -5.36
C ALA A 16 -2.12 -2.80 -4.39
N ALA A 17 -2.86 -2.54 -3.31
CA ALA A 17 -2.43 -1.61 -2.26
C ALA A 17 -1.12 -2.05 -1.61
N SER A 18 -1.03 -3.33 -1.23
CA SER A 18 0.14 -3.90 -0.55
C SER A 18 1.37 -3.86 -1.45
N GLU A 19 1.24 -4.27 -2.72
CA GLU A 19 2.34 -4.23 -3.69
C GLU A 19 2.84 -2.79 -3.93
N ALA A 20 1.93 -1.82 -4.03
CA ALA A 20 2.31 -0.43 -4.25
C ALA A 20 2.99 0.21 -3.02
N ALA A 21 2.49 -0.07 -1.81
CA ALA A 21 3.16 0.36 -0.58
C ALA A 21 4.56 -0.26 -0.47
N GLU A 22 4.67 -1.57 -0.63
CA GLU A 22 5.96 -2.28 -0.55
C GLU A 22 6.96 -1.76 -1.59
N GLY A 23 6.49 -1.58 -2.83
CA GLY A 23 7.30 -1.01 -3.91
C GLY A 23 7.78 0.41 -3.60
N MET A 24 6.95 1.24 -2.96
CA MET A 24 7.34 2.59 -2.55
C MET A 24 8.40 2.58 -1.45
N VAL A 25 8.25 1.70 -0.46
CA VAL A 25 9.25 1.54 0.62
C VAL A 25 10.58 1.10 0.02
N PHE A 26 10.62 0.04 -0.78
CA PHE A 26 11.88 -0.45 -1.37
C PHE A 26 12.45 0.44 -2.47
N SER A 27 11.67 1.39 -3.01
CA SER A 27 12.19 2.41 -3.91
C SER A 27 12.99 3.50 -3.18
N ARG A 28 12.73 3.70 -1.89
CA ARG A 28 13.39 4.72 -1.04
C ARG A 28 14.46 4.07 -0.16
N LEU A 29 14.11 2.95 0.48
CA LEU A 29 14.97 2.24 1.42
C LEU A 29 15.54 0.99 0.78
N ALA A 30 16.84 0.74 0.97
CA ALA A 30 17.39 -0.55 0.61
C ALA A 30 16.92 -1.61 1.61
N THR A 31 16.64 -2.82 1.13
CA THR A 31 16.24 -3.96 1.97
C THR A 31 17.25 -4.28 3.09
N GLY A 32 18.51 -3.83 2.95
CA GLY A 32 19.54 -4.00 3.97
C GLY A 32 19.50 -2.98 5.12
N ASP A 33 18.82 -1.85 4.93
CA ASP A 33 18.69 -0.79 5.95
C ASP A 33 17.38 -0.92 6.75
N VAL A 34 16.46 -1.77 6.28
CA VAL A 34 15.18 -2.06 6.94
C VAL A 34 15.37 -3.24 7.89
N ASP A 35 15.24 -3.00 9.19
CA ASP A 35 15.28 -4.03 10.23
C ASP A 35 13.93 -4.78 10.29
N ASP A 36 12.82 -4.03 10.27
CA ASP A 36 11.46 -4.57 10.26
C ASP A 36 10.55 -3.72 9.36
N LEU A 37 9.65 -4.38 8.63
CA LEU A 37 8.60 -3.78 7.82
C LEU A 37 7.32 -4.58 8.04
N ASP A 38 6.28 -3.90 8.51
CA ASP A 38 4.94 -4.45 8.63
C ASP A 38 3.98 -3.56 7.85
N ILE A 39 3.31 -4.15 6.86
CA ILE A 39 2.27 -3.50 6.07
C ILE A 39 0.95 -4.19 6.39
N THR A 40 0.00 -3.44 6.94
CA THR A 40 -1.35 -3.92 7.20
C THR A 40 -2.32 -3.17 6.29
N VAL A 41 -2.97 -3.91 5.40
CA VAL A 41 -3.99 -3.38 4.51
C VAL A 41 -5.31 -4.06 4.83
N THR A 42 -6.34 -3.27 5.07
CA THR A 42 -7.71 -3.74 5.29
C THR A 42 -8.64 -3.01 4.35
N PHE A 43 -9.52 -3.75 3.68
CA PHE A 43 -10.57 -3.18 2.86
C PHE A 43 -11.93 -3.70 3.34
N GLU A 44 -12.76 -2.79 3.84
CA GLU A 44 -14.10 -3.12 4.34
C GLU A 44 -15.09 -2.01 3.96
N ASP A 45 -16.28 -2.40 3.49
CA ASP A 45 -17.39 -1.47 3.15
C ASP A 45 -16.98 -0.34 2.19
N GLY A 46 -16.08 -0.63 1.23
CA GLY A 46 -15.57 0.37 0.28
C GLY A 46 -14.57 1.36 0.90
N THR A 47 -14.08 1.11 2.12
CA THR A 47 -13.05 1.91 2.77
C THR A 47 -11.76 1.11 2.86
N LEU A 48 -10.69 1.67 2.28
CA LEU A 48 -9.33 1.17 2.41
C LEU A 48 -8.63 1.81 3.61
N ASP A 49 -8.13 0.96 4.51
CA ASP A 49 -7.29 1.33 5.64
C ASP A 49 -5.90 0.72 5.43
N VAL A 50 -4.86 1.57 5.48
CA VAL A 50 -3.48 1.19 5.23
C VAL A 50 -2.62 1.72 6.36
N ASP A 51 -2.04 0.80 7.12
CA ASP A 51 -1.05 1.07 8.15
C ASP A 51 0.31 0.53 7.70
N VAL A 52 1.30 1.42 7.61
CA VAL A 52 2.68 1.07 7.25
C VAL A 52 3.58 1.35 8.43
N TYR A 53 4.23 0.32 8.96
CA TYR A 53 5.26 0.44 9.98
C TYR A 53 6.61 0.04 9.37
N VAL A 54 7.57 0.95 9.41
CA VAL A 54 8.96 0.67 9.05
C VAL A 54 9.86 0.99 10.22
N HIS A 55 10.74 0.05 10.54
CA HIS A 55 11.88 0.25 11.40
C HIS A 55 13.17 0.16 10.59
N ALA A 56 13.80 1.31 10.35
CA ALA A 56 15.05 1.41 9.59
C ALA A 56 16.00 2.41 10.28
N PRO A 57 16.60 2.05 11.42
CA PRO A 57 17.43 2.98 12.20
C PRO A 57 18.76 3.34 11.51
N ASP A 58 19.22 2.49 10.58
CA ASP A 58 20.45 2.70 9.81
C ASP A 58 20.20 3.41 8.47
N ALA A 59 18.94 3.69 8.12
CA ALA A 59 18.61 4.44 6.92
C ALA A 59 19.00 5.92 7.05
N ASP A 60 19.59 6.47 5.99
CA ASP A 60 19.85 7.90 5.86
C ASP A 60 18.57 8.72 5.55
N GLU A 61 17.48 8.06 5.15
CA GLU A 61 16.18 8.68 4.82
C GLU A 61 15.21 8.76 6.01
N ASP A 62 14.27 9.72 5.95
CA ASP A 62 13.19 9.86 6.91
C ASP A 62 12.18 8.71 6.79
N VAL A 63 12.37 7.70 7.63
CA VAL A 63 11.56 6.48 7.69
C VAL A 63 10.05 6.75 7.82
N GLU A 64 9.70 7.72 8.67
CA GLU A 64 8.30 8.12 8.89
C GLU A 64 7.68 8.70 7.61
N GLN A 65 8.47 9.48 6.86
CA GLN A 65 8.04 10.07 5.59
C GLN A 65 7.90 9.00 4.50
N VAL A 66 8.79 8.00 4.48
CA VAL A 66 8.69 6.86 3.57
C VAL A 66 7.43 6.04 3.85
N ALA A 67 7.07 5.83 5.12
CA ALA A 67 5.85 5.13 5.49
C ALA A 67 4.59 5.89 5.05
N GLU A 68 4.55 7.21 5.25
CA GLU A 68 3.45 8.07 4.77
C GLU A 68 3.34 8.04 3.23
N ASP A 69 4.46 8.16 2.52
CA ASP A 69 4.53 8.07 1.07
C ASP A 69 4.04 6.69 0.57
N ALA A 70 4.39 5.61 1.27
CA ALA A 70 3.96 4.26 0.93
C ALA A 70 2.45 4.08 1.10
N ALA A 71 1.86 4.60 2.18
CA ALA A 71 0.41 4.60 2.38
C ALA A 71 -0.32 5.39 1.28
N LEU A 72 0.24 6.53 0.85
CA LEU A 72 -0.28 7.30 -0.29
C LEU A 72 -0.18 6.51 -1.60
N ALA A 73 0.93 5.81 -1.84
CA ALA A 73 1.13 4.99 -3.04
C ALA A 73 0.14 3.82 -3.10
N ALA A 74 -0.09 3.13 -1.98
CA ALA A 74 -1.12 2.10 -1.88
C ALA A 74 -2.50 2.62 -2.29
N ARG A 75 -2.88 3.77 -1.75
CA ARG A 75 -4.17 4.39 -2.05
C ARG A 75 -4.27 4.78 -3.53
N ALA A 76 -3.22 5.38 -4.07
CA ALA A 76 -3.15 5.76 -5.48
C ALA A 76 -3.25 4.54 -6.41
N ALA A 77 -2.63 3.41 -6.06
CA ALA A 77 -2.74 2.18 -6.85
C ALA A 77 -4.15 1.61 -6.85
N VAL A 78 -4.85 1.67 -5.72
CA VAL A 78 -6.27 1.29 -5.64
C VAL A 78 -7.12 2.25 -6.47
N ASP A 79 -6.93 3.56 -6.34
CA ASP A 79 -7.63 4.55 -7.18
C ASP A 79 -7.39 4.28 -8.69
N ASP A 80 -6.17 3.92 -9.09
CA ASP A 80 -5.82 3.57 -10.48
C ASP A 80 -6.48 2.24 -10.91
N LEU A 81 -6.55 1.24 -10.03
CA LEU A 81 -7.23 -0.03 -10.26
C LEU A 81 -8.71 0.19 -10.57
N PHE A 82 -9.40 0.98 -9.75
CA PHE A 82 -10.80 1.36 -9.99
C PHE A 82 -10.97 2.26 -11.23
N ALA A 83 -9.97 3.06 -11.60
CA ALA A 83 -10.03 3.93 -12.79
C ALA A 83 -9.74 3.18 -14.11
N ALA A 84 -9.06 2.04 -14.06
CA ALA A 84 -8.72 1.23 -15.24
C ALA A 84 -9.90 0.36 -15.74
N GLU A 85 -10.95 0.19 -14.92
CA GLU A 85 -12.14 -0.62 -15.26
C GLU A 85 -13.28 0.20 -15.94
N ASP A 86 -13.08 1.49 -16.26
CA ASP A 86 -14.07 2.38 -16.95
C ASP A 86 -14.00 2.37 -18.50
#